data_AF-A0A7J4RS30-F1
#
_entry.id   AF-A0A7J4RS30-F1
#
_cell.length_a   1.000
_cell.length_b   1.000
_cell.length_c   1.000
_cell.angle_alpha   90.00
_cell.angle_beta   90.00
_cell.angle_gamma   90.00
#
_symmetry.space_group_name_H-M   'P 1'
#
loop_
_entity.id
_entity.type
_entity.pdbx_description
1 polymer ?
#
loop_
_entity_poly.entity_id
_entity_poly.type
_entity_poly.pdbx_seq_one_letter_code
_entity_poly.pdbx_strand_id
1 'polypeptide(L)'
;MGKQVTMQQSYRAMIIVGFASIGISFFFYTKYDYAVVTPEMIPFLERVAVGMYVVLFMSFGAIAYGLYRFYKVKIVQGGNSISSIIANSINNKRSKQVFITSAIGYGIFFSLTSGILVYQPEVIFSQHYGAIVPSVHITPCCGPAGYMPSIVGYLTEHVGFKIIPINLVLQITVSFLVGLNFALASGAFSMYKRTGGLGGFGAVTGLFIACPT
;
A
#
# COMPACT_ATOMS: atom_id res chain seq x y z
N MET A 1 -28.28 -14.79 -14.22
CA MET A 1 -26.82 -15.04 -14.23
C MET A 1 -26.02 -13.99 -15.00
N GLY A 2 -26.42 -13.57 -16.22
CA GLY A 2 -25.64 -12.63 -17.05
C GLY A 2 -25.20 -11.32 -16.37
N LYS A 3 -26.12 -10.59 -15.71
CA LYS A 3 -25.84 -9.29 -15.06
C LYS A 3 -24.76 -9.34 -13.97
N GLN A 4 -24.64 -10.46 -13.24
CA GLN A 4 -23.60 -10.59 -12.21
C GLN A 4 -22.22 -10.88 -12.78
N VAL A 5 -22.14 -11.59 -13.92
CA VAL A 5 -20.88 -11.86 -14.63
C VAL A 5 -20.30 -10.57 -15.21
N THR A 6 -21.14 -9.73 -15.83
CA THR A 6 -20.74 -8.42 -16.36
C THR A 6 -20.28 -7.47 -15.25
N MET A 7 -20.98 -7.45 -14.10
CA MET A 7 -20.56 -6.66 -12.94
C MET A 7 -19.22 -7.14 -12.37
N GLN A 8 -18.99 -8.46 -12.27
CA GLN A 8 -17.73 -8.99 -11.78
C GLN A 8 -16.55 -8.66 -12.72
N GLN A 9 -16.77 -8.66 -14.04
CA GLN A 9 -15.77 -8.22 -15.02
C GLN A 9 -15.43 -6.74 -14.84
N SER A 10 -16.41 -5.88 -14.59
CA SER A 10 -16.19 -4.45 -14.34
C SER A 10 -15.34 -4.18 -13.09
N TYR A 11 -15.56 -4.89 -11.97
CA TYR A 11 -14.75 -4.70 -10.76
C TYR A 11 -13.30 -5.19 -10.94
N ARG A 12 -13.09 -6.28 -11.69
CA ARG A 12 -11.75 -6.74 -12.07
C ARG A 12 -11.04 -5.72 -12.95
N ALA A 13 -11.75 -5.12 -13.90
CA ALA A 13 -11.21 -4.06 -14.73
C ALA A 13 -10.75 -2.86 -13.90
N MET A 14 -11.52 -2.43 -12.88
CA MET A 14 -11.09 -1.35 -11.97
C MET A 14 -9.77 -1.66 -11.25
N ILE A 15 -9.58 -2.89 -10.77
CA ILE A 15 -8.34 -3.32 -10.12
C ILE A 15 -7.18 -3.29 -11.12
N ILE A 16 -7.37 -3.87 -12.31
CA ILE A 16 -6.33 -3.93 -13.35
C ILE A 16 -5.94 -2.54 -13.83
N VAL A 17 -6.93 -1.69 -14.12
CA VAL A 17 -6.72 -0.30 -14.55
C VAL A 17 -5.96 0.47 -13.47
N GLY A 18 -6.31 0.29 -12.19
CA GLY A 18 -5.60 0.92 -11.09
C GLY A 18 -4.13 0.50 -10.97
N PHE A 19 -3.81 -0.80 -11.12
CA PHE A 19 -2.40 -1.22 -11.13
C PHE A 19 -1.66 -0.72 -12.38
N ALA A 20 -2.32 -0.75 -13.54
CA ALA A 20 -1.75 -0.25 -14.78
C ALA A 20 -1.45 1.25 -14.72
N SER A 21 -2.36 2.07 -14.16
CA SER A 21 -2.16 3.51 -14.02
C SER A 21 -0.99 3.85 -13.09
N ILE A 22 -0.79 3.10 -12.00
CA ILE A 22 0.38 3.26 -11.13
C ILE A 22 1.67 2.97 -11.92
N GLY A 23 1.72 1.82 -12.62
CA GLY A 23 2.90 1.44 -13.40
C GLY A 23 3.21 2.43 -14.54
N ILE A 24 2.20 2.87 -15.28
CA ILE A 24 2.34 3.87 -16.35
C ILE A 24 2.81 5.21 -15.77
N SER A 25 2.29 5.61 -14.62
CA SER A 25 2.70 6.86 -13.96
C SER A 25 4.16 6.83 -13.53
N PHE A 26 4.64 5.70 -13.00
CA PHE A 26 6.06 5.52 -12.64
C PHE A 26 6.94 5.51 -13.89
N PHE A 27 6.52 4.79 -14.93
CA PHE A 27 7.23 4.74 -16.22
C PHE A 27 7.31 6.10 -16.89
N PHE A 28 6.25 6.91 -16.82
CA PHE A 28 6.26 8.26 -17.36
C PHE A 28 7.33 9.13 -16.69
N TYR A 29 7.54 8.93 -15.39
CA TYR A 29 8.48 9.71 -14.60
C TYR A 29 9.95 9.34 -14.86
N THR A 30 10.24 8.11 -15.30
CA THR A 30 11.61 7.69 -15.63
C THR A 30 12.21 8.49 -16.80
N LYS A 31 11.38 9.19 -17.58
CA LYS A 31 11.85 10.09 -18.64
C LYS A 31 12.56 11.34 -18.12
N TYR A 32 12.40 11.64 -16.83
CA TYR A 32 12.94 12.84 -16.19
C TYR A 32 14.09 12.54 -15.20
N ASP A 33 14.60 11.30 -15.20
CA ASP A 33 15.60 10.80 -14.24
C ASP A 33 16.97 11.52 -14.38
N TYR A 34 17.34 11.91 -15.61
CA TYR A 34 18.64 12.54 -15.94
C TYR A 34 18.50 13.84 -16.75
N ALA A 35 17.31 14.41 -16.84
CA ALA A 35 17.16 15.68 -17.55
C ALA A 35 18.00 16.74 -16.83
N VAL A 36 18.86 17.46 -17.56
CA VAL A 36 19.52 18.66 -17.03
C VAL A 36 18.42 19.65 -16.69
N VAL A 37 18.05 19.73 -15.42
CA VAL A 37 16.90 20.53 -14.98
C VAL A 37 17.31 21.99 -15.07
N THR A 38 16.83 22.69 -16.10
CA THR A 38 16.91 24.15 -16.15
C THR A 38 15.91 24.74 -15.16
N PRO A 39 16.22 25.89 -14.54
CA PRO A 39 15.31 26.54 -13.58
C PRO A 39 13.90 26.80 -14.13
N GLU A 40 13.77 26.98 -15.44
CA GLU A 40 12.49 27.19 -16.13
C GLU A 40 11.60 25.94 -16.18
N MET A 41 12.17 24.73 -16.04
CA MET A 41 11.42 23.46 -16.05
C MET A 41 10.85 23.08 -14.68
N ILE A 42 11.33 23.67 -13.58
CA ILE A 42 10.86 23.39 -12.22
C ILE A 42 9.32 23.51 -12.06
N PRO A 43 8.65 24.61 -12.46
CA PRO A 43 7.21 24.74 -12.29
C PRO A 43 6.40 23.73 -13.12
N PHE A 44 6.93 23.31 -14.28
CA PHE A 44 6.33 22.24 -15.07
C PHE A 44 6.41 20.91 -14.32
N LEU A 45 7.57 20.61 -13.75
CA LEU A 45 7.84 19.36 -13.06
C LEU A 45 7.04 19.22 -11.74
N GLU A 46 6.81 20.33 -11.03
CA GLU A 46 5.89 20.38 -9.88
C GLU A 46 4.45 20.02 -10.27
N ARG A 47 3.94 20.55 -11.39
CA ARG A 47 2.58 20.21 -11.86
C ARG A 47 2.47 18.74 -12.24
N VAL A 48 3.49 18.19 -12.91
CA VAL A 48 3.57 16.76 -13.23
C VAL A 48 3.62 15.92 -11.95
N ALA A 49 4.38 16.36 -10.94
CA ALA A 49 4.46 15.70 -9.65
C ALA A 49 3.11 15.64 -8.93
N VAL A 50 2.39 16.76 -8.86
CA VAL A 50 1.04 16.80 -8.29
C VAL A 50 0.10 15.87 -9.06
N GLY A 51 0.14 15.92 -10.40
CA GLY A 51 -0.66 15.04 -11.26
C GLY A 51 -0.40 13.55 -10.99
N MET A 52 0.87 13.17 -10.79
CA MET A 52 1.27 11.80 -10.45
C MET A 52 0.65 11.34 -9.13
N TYR A 53 0.72 12.14 -8.06
CA TYR A 53 0.10 11.80 -6.79
C TYR A 53 -1.43 11.73 -6.89
N VAL A 54 -2.08 12.62 -7.65
CA VAL A 54 -3.53 12.54 -7.91
C VAL A 54 -3.89 11.22 -8.57
N VAL A 55 -3.17 10.82 -9.63
CA VAL A 55 -3.38 9.52 -10.30
C VAL A 55 -3.12 8.37 -9.33
N LEU A 56 -2.08 8.44 -8.50
CA LEU A 56 -1.74 7.42 -7.51
C LEU A 56 -2.88 7.21 -6.51
N PHE A 57 -3.39 8.28 -5.89
CA PHE A 57 -4.50 8.20 -4.92
C PHE A 57 -5.81 7.74 -5.57
N MET A 58 -6.13 8.20 -6.78
CA MET A 58 -7.29 7.69 -7.54
C MET A 58 -7.15 6.21 -7.85
N SER A 59 -5.94 5.75 -8.18
CA SER A 59 -5.65 4.33 -8.45
C SER A 59 -5.85 3.48 -7.20
N PHE A 60 -5.34 3.92 -6.04
CA PHE A 60 -5.60 3.23 -4.77
C PHE A 60 -7.10 3.16 -4.45
N GLY A 61 -7.85 4.25 -4.67
CA GLY A 61 -9.30 4.28 -4.50
C GLY A 61 -10.02 3.27 -5.41
N ALA A 62 -9.64 3.22 -6.70
CA ALA A 62 -10.20 2.27 -7.66
C ALA A 62 -9.89 0.81 -7.30
N ILE A 63 -8.65 0.51 -6.87
CA ILE A 63 -8.24 -0.83 -6.43
C ILE A 63 -9.01 -1.23 -5.18
N ALA A 64 -9.06 -0.37 -4.16
CA ALA A 64 -9.76 -0.64 -2.90
C ALA A 64 -11.26 -0.90 -3.12
N TYR A 65 -11.92 -0.05 -3.92
CA TYR A 65 -13.32 -0.21 -4.25
C TYR A 65 -13.57 -1.47 -5.10
N GLY A 66 -12.73 -1.71 -6.11
CA GLY A 66 -12.78 -2.90 -6.95
C GLY A 66 -12.64 -4.18 -6.14
N LEU A 67 -11.66 -4.24 -5.23
CA LEU A 67 -11.47 -5.36 -4.31
C LEU A 67 -12.67 -5.55 -3.38
N TYR A 68 -13.15 -4.48 -2.74
CA TYR A 68 -14.32 -4.56 -1.84
C TYR A 68 -15.55 -5.15 -2.53
N ARG A 69 -15.88 -4.65 -3.73
CA ARG A 69 -17.03 -5.14 -4.51
C ARG A 69 -16.79 -6.55 -5.03
N PHE A 70 -15.59 -6.86 -5.50
CA PHE A 70 -15.21 -8.20 -5.95
C PHE A 70 -15.37 -9.24 -4.84
N TYR A 71 -14.86 -8.95 -3.64
CA TYR A 71 -15.03 -9.81 -2.46
C TYR A 71 -16.50 -9.99 -2.09
N LYS A 72 -17.30 -8.92 -2.07
CA LYS A 72 -18.72 -8.98 -1.75
C LYS A 72 -19.51 -9.88 -2.72
N VAL A 73 -19.25 -9.76 -4.03
CA VAL A 73 -19.88 -10.62 -5.05
C VAL A 73 -19.47 -12.08 -4.85
N LYS A 74 -18.20 -12.34 -4.55
CA LYS A 74 -17.68 -13.70 -4.33
C LYS A 74 -18.25 -14.39 -3.09
N ILE A 75 -18.53 -13.62 -2.04
CA ILE A 75 -19.25 -14.13 -0.85
C ILE A 75 -20.68 -14.55 -1.22
N VAL A 76 -21.40 -13.71 -1.98
CA VAL A 76 -22.81 -13.96 -2.31
C VAL A 76 -22.99 -15.08 -3.33
N GLN A 77 -22.14 -15.15 -4.36
CA GLN A 77 -22.23 -16.21 -5.37
C GLN A 77 -21.94 -17.59 -4.79
N GLY A 78 -21.12 -17.67 -3.73
CA GLY A 78 -20.63 -18.94 -3.21
C GLY A 78 -19.81 -19.71 -4.26
N GLY A 79 -19.22 -20.83 -3.85
CA GLY A 79 -18.51 -21.75 -4.74
C GLY A 79 -17.07 -22.02 -4.34
N ASN A 80 -16.45 -22.98 -5.05
CA ASN A 80 -15.17 -23.58 -4.65
C ASN A 80 -13.94 -22.90 -5.28
N SER A 81 -14.10 -21.74 -5.89
CA SER A 81 -12.95 -20.98 -6.42
C SER A 81 -12.09 -20.45 -5.28
N ILE A 82 -10.77 -20.41 -5.46
CA ILE A 82 -9.81 -19.88 -4.46
C ILE A 82 -10.24 -18.49 -3.97
N SER A 83 -10.63 -17.60 -4.90
CA SER A 83 -11.14 -16.26 -4.55
C SER A 83 -12.40 -16.27 -3.68
N SER A 84 -13.30 -17.24 -3.87
CA SER A 84 -14.50 -17.40 -3.04
C SER A 84 -14.16 -17.94 -1.65
N ILE A 85 -13.22 -18.88 -1.56
CA ILE A 85 -12.75 -19.45 -0.29
C ILE A 85 -12.08 -18.37 0.57
N ILE A 86 -11.17 -17.58 -0.02
CA ILE A 86 -10.52 -16.44 0.66
C ILE A 86 -11.58 -15.44 1.12
N ALA A 87 -12.50 -15.04 0.22
CA ALA A 87 -13.56 -14.09 0.53
C ALA A 87 -14.44 -14.55 1.70
N ASN A 88 -14.80 -15.83 1.72
CA ASN A 88 -15.65 -16.40 2.75
C ASN A 88 -14.91 -16.57 4.08
N SER A 89 -13.64 -16.97 4.04
CA SER A 89 -12.78 -17.13 5.24
C SER A 89 -12.62 -15.82 6.02
N ILE A 90 -12.53 -14.69 5.31
CA ILE A 90 -12.36 -13.36 5.91
C ILE A 90 -13.70 -12.72 6.29
N ASN A 91 -14.85 -13.28 5.87
CA ASN A 91 -16.13 -12.60 6.04
C ASN A 91 -16.63 -12.52 7.50
N ASN A 92 -16.02 -13.25 8.43
CA ASN A 92 -16.39 -13.21 9.86
C ASN A 92 -15.82 -11.97 10.58
N LYS A 93 -16.55 -11.42 11.56
CA LYS A 93 -16.16 -10.27 12.39
C LYS A 93 -14.75 -10.43 12.99
N ARG A 94 -14.43 -11.61 13.52
CA ARG A 94 -13.11 -11.89 14.12
C ARG A 94 -11.98 -11.79 13.08
N SER A 95 -12.15 -12.41 11.91
CA SER A 95 -11.13 -12.40 10.86
C SER A 95 -10.96 -10.99 10.27
N LYS A 96 -12.05 -10.22 10.09
CA LYS A 96 -12.00 -8.80 9.73
C LYS A 96 -11.25 -7.95 10.75
N GLN A 97 -11.48 -8.18 12.04
CA GLN A 97 -10.79 -7.45 13.10
C GLN A 97 -9.29 -7.77 13.09
N VAL A 98 -8.92 -9.05 12.95
CA VAL A 98 -7.52 -9.48 12.82
C VAL A 98 -6.88 -8.82 11.59
N PHE A 99 -7.55 -8.90 10.43
CA PHE A 99 -7.09 -8.26 9.18
C PHE A 99 -6.76 -6.78 9.36
N ILE A 100 -7.69 -6.00 9.93
CA ILE A 100 -7.54 -4.56 10.10
C ILE A 100 -6.41 -4.27 11.10
N THR A 101 -6.39 -4.98 12.22
CA THR A 101 -5.39 -4.74 13.29
C THR A 101 -3.98 -5.07 12.82
N SER A 102 -3.77 -6.20 12.14
CA SER A 102 -2.45 -6.56 11.63
C SER A 102 -2.02 -5.69 10.45
N ALA A 103 -2.94 -5.31 9.56
CA ALA A 103 -2.61 -4.38 8.45
C ALA A 103 -2.19 -3.00 8.97
N ILE A 104 -2.92 -2.42 9.95
CA ILE A 104 -2.56 -1.13 10.54
C ILE A 104 -1.25 -1.24 11.33
N GLY A 105 -1.13 -2.25 12.18
CA GLY A 105 0.08 -2.46 13.00
C GLY A 105 1.34 -2.63 12.14
N TYR A 106 1.25 -3.44 11.08
CA TYR A 106 2.34 -3.60 10.13
C TYR A 106 2.61 -2.31 9.33
N GLY A 107 1.56 -1.58 8.93
CA GLY A 107 1.70 -0.32 8.22
C GLY A 107 2.45 0.75 9.02
N ILE A 108 2.18 0.85 10.33
CA ILE A 108 2.92 1.75 11.24
C ILE A 108 4.38 1.30 11.33
N PHE A 109 4.63 0.02 11.58
CA PHE A 109 5.98 -0.53 11.64
C PHE A 109 6.77 -0.26 10.35
N PHE A 110 6.16 -0.55 9.19
CA PHE A 110 6.76 -0.32 7.89
C PHE A 110 7.04 1.16 7.64
N SER A 111 6.18 2.07 8.09
CA SER A 111 6.40 3.52 7.92
C SER A 111 7.66 4.02 8.64
N LEU A 112 7.98 3.44 9.80
CA LEU A 112 9.20 3.72 10.56
C LEU A 112 10.44 3.14 9.88
N THR A 113 10.36 1.89 9.41
CA THR A 113 11.52 1.20 8.80
C THR A 113 11.84 1.66 7.38
N SER A 114 10.83 2.10 6.62
CA SER A 114 10.99 2.56 5.23
C SER A 114 11.42 4.02 5.11
N GLY A 115 11.58 4.72 6.24
CA GLY A 115 11.91 6.14 6.25
C GLY A 115 10.78 7.04 5.74
N ILE A 116 9.53 6.56 5.77
CA ILE A 116 8.36 7.42 5.52
C ILE A 116 8.14 8.34 6.71
N LEU A 117 8.28 7.83 7.93
CA LEU A 117 8.36 8.63 9.15
C LEU A 117 9.82 8.63 9.63
N VAL A 118 10.43 9.81 9.71
CA VAL A 118 11.85 9.97 10.01
C VAL A 118 12.01 10.77 11.29
N TYR A 119 12.76 10.22 12.24
CA TYR A 119 13.18 10.91 13.45
C TYR A 119 14.71 11.02 13.45
N GLN A 120 15.24 12.24 13.43
CA GLN A 120 16.66 12.54 13.48
C GLN A 120 16.95 13.49 14.65
N PRO A 121 17.25 12.95 15.85
CA PRO A 121 17.49 13.78 17.03
C PRO A 121 18.82 14.56 16.94
N GLU A 122 19.79 14.08 16.17
CA GLU A 122 21.10 14.72 16.03
C GLU A 122 21.13 15.86 15.01
N VAL A 123 20.07 16.03 14.22
CA VAL A 123 19.98 17.02 13.15
C VAL A 123 18.86 17.99 13.50
N ILE A 124 19.17 19.29 13.52
CA ILE A 124 18.18 20.37 13.65
C ILE A 124 17.79 20.79 12.22
N PHE A 125 16.57 20.47 11.79
CA PHE A 125 16.17 20.68 10.39
C PHE A 125 16.23 22.13 9.94
N SER A 126 15.89 23.09 10.79
CA SER A 126 16.01 24.52 10.47
C SER A 126 17.45 24.97 10.24
N GLN A 127 18.41 24.42 10.99
CA GLN A 127 19.82 24.81 10.88
C GLN A 127 20.54 24.05 9.76
N HIS A 128 20.24 22.75 9.59
CA HIS A 128 20.95 21.90 8.63
C HIS A 128 20.37 21.96 7.22
N TYR A 129 19.05 22.08 7.09
CA TYR A 129 18.38 22.08 5.80
C TYR A 129 17.81 23.46 5.44
N GLY A 130 17.94 24.47 6.32
CA GLY A 130 17.30 25.77 6.13
C GLY A 130 15.77 25.69 6.12
N ALA A 131 15.20 24.61 6.66
CA ALA A 131 13.77 24.34 6.60
C ALA A 131 13.01 25.22 7.58
N ILE A 132 11.88 25.79 7.14
CA ILE A 132 10.96 26.51 8.02
C ILE A 132 10.05 25.46 8.67
N VAL A 133 10.20 25.21 9.96
CA VAL A 133 9.37 24.25 10.68
C VAL A 133 8.12 24.95 11.24
N PRO A 134 6.89 24.44 11.04
CA PRO A 134 6.52 23.31 10.20
C PRO A 134 6.34 23.69 8.72
N SER A 135 6.78 22.82 7.80
CA SER A 135 6.53 22.99 6.36
C SER A 135 6.39 21.67 5.60
N VAL A 136 5.81 21.75 4.41
CA VAL A 136 5.70 20.63 3.47
C VAL A 136 6.09 21.12 2.09
N HIS A 137 7.02 20.42 1.45
CA HIS A 137 7.50 20.75 0.11
C HIS A 137 7.54 19.49 -0.76
N ILE A 138 7.27 19.67 -2.05
CA ILE A 138 7.40 18.61 -3.05
C ILE A 138 8.79 18.77 -3.66
N THR A 139 9.57 17.69 -3.68
CA THR A 139 10.80 17.61 -4.46
C THR A 139 10.46 16.94 -5.78
N PRO A 140 10.28 17.72 -6.87
CA PRO A 140 9.78 17.21 -8.13
C PRO A 140 10.86 16.54 -8.97
N CYS A 141 12.07 16.26 -8.48
CA CYS A 141 13.09 15.71 -9.36
C CYS A 141 14.21 14.93 -8.68
N CYS A 142 14.91 14.25 -9.59
CA CYS A 142 16.31 13.89 -9.56
C CYS A 142 16.64 12.66 -8.71
N GLY A 143 15.96 11.56 -9.00
CA GLY A 143 16.24 10.28 -8.40
C GLY A 143 15.51 9.15 -9.14
N PRO A 144 15.93 7.90 -8.89
CA PRO A 144 15.54 6.75 -9.69
C PRO A 144 14.03 6.59 -9.85
N ALA A 145 13.63 5.89 -10.91
CA ALA A 145 12.26 5.44 -11.16
C ALA A 145 11.51 5.00 -9.86
N GLY A 146 10.39 5.67 -9.56
CA GLY A 146 9.55 5.38 -8.39
C GLY A 146 9.97 6.03 -7.08
N TYR A 147 11.17 6.63 -7.02
CA TYR A 147 11.63 7.43 -5.87
C TYR A 147 11.27 8.91 -5.98
N MET A 148 10.99 9.37 -7.20
CA MET A 148 10.55 10.73 -7.49
C MET A 148 9.17 10.72 -8.16
N PRO A 149 8.39 11.81 -8.00
CA PRO A 149 8.60 12.92 -7.09
C PRO A 149 8.44 12.47 -5.64
N SER A 150 9.11 13.14 -4.69
CA SER A 150 8.93 12.86 -3.26
C SER A 150 8.33 14.06 -2.53
N ILE A 151 7.50 13.80 -1.52
CA ILE A 151 6.96 14.84 -0.63
C ILE A 151 7.74 14.77 0.67
N VAL A 152 8.33 15.89 1.08
CA VAL A 152 9.03 16.01 2.36
C VAL A 152 8.27 16.98 3.23
N GLY A 153 7.96 16.58 4.45
CA GLY A 153 7.38 17.45 5.45
C GLY A 153 8.19 17.45 6.73
N TYR A 154 8.38 18.63 7.31
CA TYR A 154 9.03 18.86 8.58
C TYR A 154 7.94 19.23 9.59
N LEU A 155 7.69 18.35 10.57
CA LEU A 155 6.67 18.57 11.60
C LEU A 155 7.27 19.30 12.81
N THR A 156 8.46 18.89 13.23
CA THR A 156 9.27 19.52 14.28
C THR A 156 10.72 19.57 13.83
N GLU A 157 11.61 20.17 14.63
CA GLU A 157 13.06 20.25 14.33
C GLU A 157 13.76 18.90 14.16
N HIS A 158 13.13 17.81 14.65
CA HIS A 158 13.71 16.46 14.64
C HIS A 158 12.77 15.40 14.04
N VAL A 159 11.49 15.71 13.85
CA VAL A 159 10.49 14.79 13.30
C VAL A 159 10.03 15.30 11.94
N GLY A 160 10.21 14.45 10.93
CA GLY A 160 9.76 14.70 9.57
C GLY A 160 9.13 13.47 8.95
N PHE A 161 8.57 13.65 7.77
CA PHE A 161 8.09 12.55 6.95
C PHE A 161 8.54 12.73 5.51
N LYS A 162 8.78 11.62 4.81
CA LYS A 162 9.16 11.60 3.40
C LYS A 162 8.31 10.57 2.66
N ILE A 163 7.35 11.03 1.87
CA ILE A 163 6.50 10.15 1.08
C ILE A 163 7.19 9.90 -0.26
N ILE A 164 7.74 8.71 -0.40
CA ILE A 164 8.29 8.19 -1.65
C ILE A 164 7.21 7.33 -2.32
N PRO A 165 6.87 7.54 -3.60
CA PRO A 165 5.77 6.83 -4.27
C PRO A 165 5.87 5.31 -4.20
N ILE A 166 7.05 4.75 -4.49
CA ILE A 166 7.27 3.29 -4.42
C ILE A 166 7.11 2.76 -2.99
N ASN A 167 7.64 3.46 -1.98
CA ASN A 167 7.50 3.05 -0.58
C ASN A 167 6.04 3.11 -0.13
N LEU A 168 5.26 4.08 -0.62
CA LEU A 168 3.82 4.16 -0.33
C LEU A 168 3.05 2.97 -0.95
N VAL A 169 3.35 2.62 -2.20
CA VAL A 169 2.77 1.43 -2.86
C VAL A 169 3.14 0.15 -2.10
N LEU A 170 4.41 0.00 -1.71
CA LEU A 170 4.89 -1.13 -0.92
C LEU A 170 4.22 -1.18 0.45
N GLN A 171 4.13 -0.05 1.16
CA GLN A 171 3.48 0.04 2.46
C GLN A 171 2.04 -0.47 2.38
N ILE A 172 1.25 0.00 1.41
CA ILE A 172 -0.15 -0.41 1.26
C ILE A 172 -0.24 -1.89 0.86
N THR A 173 0.57 -2.33 -0.09
CA THR A 173 0.53 -3.70 -0.62
C THR A 173 0.94 -4.73 0.42
N VAL A 174 2.09 -4.52 1.07
CA VAL A 174 2.62 -5.45 2.07
C VAL A 174 1.73 -5.46 3.31
N SER A 175 1.24 -4.29 3.77
CA SER A 175 0.29 -4.24 4.89
C SER A 175 -1.01 -4.99 4.58
N PHE A 176 -1.53 -4.87 3.37
CA PHE A 176 -2.71 -5.63 2.92
C PHE A 176 -2.44 -7.14 2.92
N LEU A 177 -1.28 -7.58 2.40
CA LEU A 177 -0.88 -9.00 2.36
C LEU A 177 -0.67 -9.59 3.76
N VAL A 178 -0.01 -8.84 4.65
CA VAL A 178 0.15 -9.23 6.06
C VAL A 178 -1.22 -9.33 6.73
N GLY A 179 -2.07 -8.32 6.54
CA GLY A 179 -3.48 -8.34 6.94
C GLY A 179 -4.18 -9.63 6.54
N LEU A 180 -4.11 -9.95 5.25
CA LEU A 180 -4.73 -11.10 4.62
C LEU A 180 -4.23 -12.42 5.22
N ASN A 181 -2.92 -12.56 5.38
CA ASN A 181 -2.28 -13.76 5.91
C ASN A 181 -2.72 -14.04 7.35
N PHE A 182 -2.69 -13.02 8.22
CA PHE A 182 -3.16 -13.15 9.60
C PHE A 182 -4.66 -13.46 9.68
N ALA A 183 -5.46 -12.86 8.80
CA ALA A 183 -6.90 -13.11 8.74
C ALA A 183 -7.21 -14.57 8.38
N LEU A 184 -6.52 -15.12 7.38
CA LEU A 184 -6.63 -16.52 6.95
C LEU A 184 -6.13 -17.48 8.04
N ALA A 185 -4.97 -17.19 8.65
CA ALA A 185 -4.42 -17.99 9.74
C ALA A 185 -5.36 -18.03 10.95
N SER A 186 -6.00 -16.90 11.30
CA SER A 186 -6.98 -16.85 12.40
C SER A 186 -8.22 -17.72 12.13
N GLY A 187 -8.64 -17.80 10.87
CA GLY A 187 -9.73 -18.68 10.42
C GLY A 187 -9.34 -20.15 10.61
N ALA A 188 -8.17 -20.55 10.12
CA ALA A 188 -7.65 -21.91 10.27
C ALA A 188 -7.49 -22.30 11.75
N PHE A 189 -6.93 -21.42 12.58
CA PHE A 189 -6.75 -21.65 14.02
C PHE A 189 -8.09 -21.78 14.77
N SER A 190 -9.12 -21.03 14.36
CA SER A 190 -10.45 -21.13 14.96
C SER A 190 -11.16 -22.44 14.64
N MET A 191 -11.00 -22.96 13.41
CA MET A 191 -11.50 -24.28 13.03
C MET A 191 -10.76 -25.38 13.77
N TYR A 192 -9.43 -25.25 13.87
CA TYR A 192 -8.56 -26.14 14.63
C TYR A 192 -8.93 -26.26 16.11
N LYS A 193 -9.18 -25.13 16.81
CA LYS A 193 -9.55 -25.15 18.24
C LYS A 193 -10.87 -25.89 18.49
N ARG A 194 -11.72 -26.01 17.45
CA ARG A 194 -12.95 -26.81 17.47
C ARG A 194 -12.70 -28.31 17.27
N THR A 195 -11.63 -28.71 16.58
CA THR A 195 -11.34 -30.11 16.21
C THR A 195 -10.22 -30.77 17.03
N GLY A 196 -9.44 -29.99 17.80
CA GLY A 196 -8.59 -30.47 18.89
C GLY A 196 -7.43 -31.42 18.53
N GLY A 197 -6.44 -31.02 17.71
CA GLY A 197 -5.22 -31.84 17.59
C GLY A 197 -3.99 -31.20 16.93
N LEU A 198 -2.84 -31.19 17.63
CA LEU A 198 -1.42 -30.81 17.33
C LEU A 198 -0.94 -29.90 16.15
N GLY A 199 -1.74 -29.54 15.15
CA GLY A 199 -1.33 -28.71 13.99
C GLY A 199 -1.13 -27.19 14.23
N GLY A 200 -1.31 -26.69 15.45
CA GLY A 200 -1.21 -25.25 15.77
C GLY A 200 0.17 -24.64 15.51
N PHE A 201 1.25 -25.44 15.64
CA PHE A 201 2.60 -24.99 15.32
C PHE A 201 2.82 -24.78 13.82
N GLY A 202 2.20 -25.61 12.96
CA GLY A 202 2.35 -25.54 11.50
C GLY A 202 1.76 -24.28 10.86
N ALA A 203 0.65 -23.76 11.40
CA ALA A 203 0.02 -22.53 10.92
C ALA A 203 0.82 -21.27 11.32
N VAL A 204 1.50 -21.31 12.48
CA VAL A 204 2.38 -20.24 12.93
C VAL A 204 3.72 -20.30 12.18
N THR A 205 4.32 -21.49 12.02
CA THR A 205 5.57 -21.64 11.27
C THR A 205 5.40 -21.34 9.79
N GLY A 206 4.29 -21.75 9.15
CA GLY A 206 3.99 -21.39 7.76
C GLY A 206 3.83 -19.88 7.50
N LEU A 207 3.42 -19.11 8.52
CA LEU A 207 3.30 -17.65 8.46
C LEU A 207 4.67 -16.95 8.47
N PHE A 208 5.71 -17.59 9.00
CA PHE A 208 7.07 -17.05 9.14
C PHE A 208 8.11 -17.73 8.21
N ILE A 209 7.76 -18.79 7.48
CA ILE A 209 8.67 -19.48 6.53
C ILE A 209 8.71 -18.79 5.15
N ALA A 210 7.77 -17.90 4.82
CA ALA A 210 7.84 -17.11 3.60
C ALA A 210 8.84 -15.94 3.75
N CYS A 211 10.09 -16.19 3.32
CA CYS A 211 11.28 -15.34 3.24
C CYS A 211 12.22 -15.31 4.47
N PRO A 212 13.27 -16.14 4.49
CA PRO A 212 14.62 -15.66 4.71
C PRO A 212 15.18 -15.10 3.38
N THR A 213 15.63 -13.86 3.41
CA THR A 213 16.52 -13.27 2.40
C THR A 213 17.83 -14.04 2.34
#